data_AF-A0A1G7EM11-F1
#
_entry.id   AF-A0A1G7EM11-F1
#
_cell.length_a   1.000
_cell.length_b   1.000
_cell.length_c   1.000
_cell.angle_alpha   90.00
_cell.angle_beta   90.00
_cell.angle_gamma   90.00
#
_symmetry.space_group_name_H-M   'P 1'
#
loop_
_entity.id
_entity.type
_entity.pdbx_description
1 polymer ?
#
loop_
_entity_poly.entity_id
_entity_poly.type
_entity_poly.pdbx_seq_one_letter_code
_entity_poly.pdbx_strand_id
1 'polypeptide(L)'
;MSRCEDLSLVVLTDHEGGSPPDLGIGTTGSTLSLPAAELGNGAGLSASLVEREGVLAYVAAEGAEADVAARSLATLLPGPVVTRGAARAVGLCLGALVHLRSVQRDPRFSRTLVVGARGAGALVPLLLACGVADLSLWNVEDDRWLPLRTAVRDVDVVIDLIGRVRAAGVDQDCAVGSVIEADRFDPDVALAPALLAGLADARTSLRGEPPARLLRDVVDAVLTAGVGRDWSAALHDQRTAEIVRRAVRQGLGGA
;
A
#
# COMPACT_ATOMS: atom_id res chain seq x y z
N MET A 1 -0.47 23.18 4.85
CA MET A 1 -1.86 22.83 5.22
C MET A 1 -2.52 22.25 3.98
N SER A 2 -2.33 20.95 3.74
CA SER A 2 -3.07 20.25 2.70
C SER A 2 -4.54 20.20 3.12
N ARG A 3 -5.44 20.53 2.19
CA ARG A 3 -6.87 20.29 2.38
C ARG A 3 -7.03 18.78 2.58
N CYS A 4 -7.75 18.38 3.63
CA CYS A 4 -8.22 17.02 3.76
C CYS A 4 -9.06 16.74 2.51
N GLU A 5 -8.50 15.99 1.56
CA GLU A 5 -9.23 15.52 0.40
C GLU A 5 -10.36 14.61 0.88
N ASP A 6 -11.49 14.65 0.18
CA ASP A 6 -12.66 13.85 0.52
C ASP A 6 -12.26 12.37 0.59
N LEU A 7 -12.47 11.74 1.75
CA LEU A 7 -12.25 10.31 1.90
C LEU A 7 -13.28 9.58 1.05
N SER A 8 -12.79 8.90 0.02
CA SER A 8 -13.60 8.04 -0.81
C SER A 8 -13.53 6.63 -0.24
N LEU A 9 -14.66 6.16 0.28
CA LEU A 9 -14.87 4.77 0.69
C LEU A 9 -15.51 4.02 -0.47
N VAL A 10 -14.81 3.05 -1.04
CA VAL A 10 -15.43 2.12 -1.98
C VAL A 10 -15.84 0.88 -1.21
N VAL A 11 -17.15 0.62 -1.16
CA VAL A 11 -17.70 -0.60 -0.56
C VAL A 11 -18.04 -1.55 -1.70
N LEU A 12 -17.35 -2.69 -1.74
CA LEU A 12 -17.70 -3.79 -2.63
C LEU A 12 -18.57 -4.78 -1.85
N THR A 13 -19.77 -5.07 -2.38
CA THR A 13 -20.68 -6.08 -1.83
C THR A 13 -20.91 -7.15 -2.88
N ASP A 14 -20.91 -8.42 -2.47
CA ASP A 14 -21.32 -9.52 -3.37
C ASP A 14 -22.82 -9.38 -3.65
N HIS A 15 -23.20 -9.48 -4.93
CA HIS A 15 -24.62 -9.47 -5.31
C HIS A 15 -25.05 -10.93 -5.44
N GLU A 16 -25.67 -11.47 -4.40
CA GLU A 16 -26.31 -12.78 -4.50
C GLU A 16 -27.46 -12.69 -5.51
N GLY A 17 -27.29 -13.32 -6.68
CA GLY A 17 -28.37 -13.61 -7.62
C GLY A 17 -28.43 -12.73 -8.88
N GLY A 18 -27.59 -13.04 -9.87
CA GLY A 18 -27.76 -12.54 -11.24
C GLY A 18 -26.67 -13.06 -12.17
N SER A 19 -27.07 -13.70 -13.27
CA SER A 19 -26.18 -14.22 -14.32
C SER A 19 -25.16 -13.14 -14.76
N PRO A 20 -23.88 -13.48 -15.01
CA PRO A 20 -22.85 -12.49 -15.30
C PRO A 20 -23.14 -11.75 -16.61
N PRO A 21 -23.12 -10.41 -16.66
CA PRO A 21 -22.98 -9.70 -17.92
C PRO A 21 -21.53 -9.84 -18.42
N ASP A 22 -21.39 -10.16 -19.70
CA ASP A 22 -20.12 -10.19 -20.43
C ASP A 22 -19.46 -8.80 -20.38
N LEU A 23 -18.57 -8.60 -19.40
CA LEU A 23 -17.36 -7.77 -19.38
C LEU A 23 -16.79 -7.89 -17.95
N GLY A 24 -15.51 -8.27 -17.84
CA GLY A 24 -14.88 -8.70 -16.59
C GLY A 24 -15.07 -7.77 -15.38
N ILE A 25 -15.26 -8.39 -14.21
CA ILE A 25 -15.52 -7.83 -12.87
C ILE A 25 -17.02 -7.62 -12.58
N GLY A 26 -17.71 -8.72 -12.24
CA GLY A 26 -19.08 -8.71 -11.71
C GLY A 26 -19.12 -8.38 -10.22
N THR A 27 -18.71 -7.18 -9.82
CA THR A 27 -18.85 -6.67 -8.45
C THR A 27 -19.55 -5.32 -8.51
N THR A 28 -20.78 -5.22 -7.98
CA THR A 28 -21.45 -3.92 -7.84
C THR A 28 -20.83 -3.18 -6.67
N GLY A 29 -19.92 -2.25 -6.96
CA GLY A 29 -19.36 -1.32 -5.98
C GLY A 29 -20.26 -0.11 -5.80
N SER A 30 -20.55 0.26 -4.55
CA SER A 30 -21.12 1.57 -4.23
C SER A 30 -20.02 2.44 -3.65
N THR A 31 -19.76 3.59 -4.28
CA THR A 31 -18.84 4.59 -3.73
C THR A 31 -19.61 5.47 -2.75
N LEU A 32 -19.15 5.49 -1.51
CA LEU A 32 -19.61 6.41 -0.47
C LEU A 32 -18.49 7.43 -0.23
N SER A 33 -18.73 8.68 -0.59
CA SER A 33 -17.85 9.79 -0.20
C SER A 33 -18.31 10.28 1.17
N LEU A 34 -17.45 10.13 2.17
CA LEU A 34 -17.71 10.56 3.55
C LEU A 34 -16.51 11.35 4.07
N PRO A 35 -16.70 12.43 4.84
CA PRO A 35 -15.59 13.17 5.42
C PRO A 35 -14.85 12.33 6.48
N ALA A 36 -13.56 12.61 6.69
CA ALA A 36 -12.69 11.86 7.62
C ALA A 36 -13.23 11.74 9.03
N ALA A 37 -13.77 12.85 9.53
CA ALA A 37 -14.33 12.93 10.86
C ALA A 37 -15.57 12.04 11.04
N GLU A 38 -16.34 11.80 9.97
CA GLU A 38 -17.51 10.93 10.00
C GLU A 38 -17.10 9.46 9.97
N LEU A 39 -16.18 9.09 9.06
CA LEU A 39 -15.61 7.74 9.00
C LEU A 39 -14.89 7.33 10.28
N GLY A 40 -14.12 8.25 10.88
CA GLY A 40 -13.40 8.01 12.12
C GLY A 40 -14.30 7.67 13.31
N ASN A 41 -15.53 8.20 13.32
CA ASN A 41 -16.53 7.97 14.35
C ASN A 41 -17.57 6.89 13.99
N GLY A 42 -17.48 6.31 12.78
CA GLY A 42 -18.52 5.43 12.23
C GLY A 42 -19.84 6.13 11.93
N ALA A 43 -19.91 7.45 12.07
CA ALA A 43 -21.07 8.25 11.72
C ALA A 43 -21.21 8.25 10.19
N GLY A 44 -22.39 7.90 9.67
CA GLY A 44 -22.64 7.83 8.23
C GLY A 44 -22.47 6.45 7.60
N LEU A 45 -21.94 5.45 8.33
CA LEU A 45 -22.08 4.06 7.92
C LEU A 45 -23.52 3.62 8.18
N SER A 46 -24.25 3.27 7.12
CA SER A 46 -25.59 2.70 7.28
C SER A 46 -25.52 1.38 8.05
N ALA A 47 -26.44 1.15 8.99
CA ALA A 47 -26.57 -0.13 9.70
C ALA A 47 -26.65 -1.32 8.74
N SER A 48 -27.23 -1.11 7.55
CA SER A 48 -27.31 -2.11 6.49
C SER A 48 -25.97 -2.53 5.87
N LEU A 49 -24.91 -1.72 6.01
CA LEU A 49 -23.55 -2.11 5.59
C LEU A 49 -22.85 -2.94 6.65
N VAL A 50 -23.08 -2.65 7.94
CA VAL A 50 -22.48 -3.39 9.05
C VAL A 50 -23.02 -4.82 9.11
N GLU A 51 -24.30 -5.00 8.78
CA GLU A 51 -24.97 -6.31 8.79
C GLU A 51 -24.71 -7.14 7.53
N ARG A 52 -24.07 -6.57 6.49
CA ARG A 52 -23.80 -7.28 5.24
C ARG A 52 -22.53 -8.11 5.32
N GLU A 53 -22.66 -9.40 5.10
CA GLU A 53 -21.50 -10.28 4.88
C GLU A 53 -20.80 -9.92 3.56
N GLY A 54 -19.48 -10.11 3.52
CA GLY A 54 -18.67 -9.89 2.31
C GLY A 54 -18.34 -8.44 1.98
N VAL A 55 -18.53 -7.49 2.92
CA VAL A 55 -18.15 -6.09 2.71
C VAL A 55 -16.63 -5.94 2.67
N LEU A 56 -16.12 -5.42 1.55
CA LEU A 56 -14.74 -4.96 1.41
C LEU A 56 -14.72 -3.44 1.38
N ALA A 57 -13.83 -2.84 2.16
CA ALA A 57 -13.63 -1.40 2.16
C ALA A 57 -12.30 -1.03 1.51
N TYR A 58 -12.32 0.00 0.66
CA TYR A 58 -11.12 0.70 0.21
C TYR A 58 -11.11 2.14 0.73
N VAL A 59 -10.04 2.53 1.41
CA VAL A 59 -9.81 3.90 1.88
C VAL A 59 -8.83 4.58 0.93
N ALA A 60 -9.34 5.41 0.02
CA ALA A 60 -8.56 6.04 -1.05
C ALA A 60 -7.78 7.30 -0.62
N ALA A 61 -7.65 7.55 0.69
CA ALA A 61 -6.89 8.69 1.24
C ALA A 61 -5.57 8.22 1.86
N GLU A 62 -4.70 9.18 2.16
CA GLU A 62 -3.38 8.95 2.74
C GLU A 62 -3.16 9.74 4.02
N GLY A 63 -2.12 9.34 4.77
CA GLY A 63 -1.69 10.00 5.98
C GLY A 63 -2.41 9.50 7.23
N ALA A 64 -2.08 10.12 8.37
CA ALA A 64 -2.49 9.65 9.68
C ALA A 64 -4.02 9.59 9.86
N GLU A 65 -4.77 10.51 9.25
CA GLU A 65 -6.23 10.53 9.29
C GLU A 65 -6.84 9.33 8.54
N ALA A 66 -6.28 8.98 7.38
CA ALA A 66 -6.70 7.80 6.63
C ALA A 66 -6.41 6.51 7.42
N ASP A 67 -5.26 6.43 8.10
CA ASP A 67 -4.92 5.31 8.97
C ASP A 67 -5.87 5.19 10.17
N VAL A 68 -6.29 6.33 10.75
CA VAL A 68 -7.29 6.34 11.83
C VAL A 68 -8.65 5.86 11.28
N ALA A 69 -9.08 6.38 10.14
CA ALA A 69 -10.33 5.97 9.51
C ALA A 69 -10.32 4.47 9.16
N ALA A 70 -9.21 3.95 8.61
CA ALA A 70 -9.05 2.54 8.30
C ALA A 70 -9.15 1.65 9.54
N ARG A 71 -8.52 2.05 10.65
CA ARG A 71 -8.64 1.35 11.94
C ARG A 71 -10.07 1.38 12.49
N SER A 72 -10.75 2.53 12.41
CA SER A 72 -12.16 2.61 12.81
C SER A 72 -13.02 1.67 11.97
N LEU A 73 -12.88 1.72 10.64
CA LEU A 73 -13.59 0.83 9.72
C LEU A 73 -13.27 -0.64 9.99
N ALA A 74 -12.02 -0.98 10.31
CA ALA A 74 -11.59 -2.34 10.62
C ALA A 74 -12.26 -2.91 11.88
N THR A 75 -12.70 -2.05 12.81
CA THR A 75 -13.49 -2.46 13.99
C THR A 75 -14.98 -2.58 13.72
N LEU A 76 -15.49 -1.85 12.73
CA LEU A 76 -16.92 -1.74 12.43
C LEU A 76 -17.38 -2.72 11.36
N LEU A 77 -16.53 -2.99 10.36
CA LEU A 77 -16.89 -3.81 9.22
C LEU A 77 -16.52 -5.29 9.44
N PRO A 78 -17.38 -6.23 8.98
CA PRO A 78 -17.13 -7.66 9.14
C PRO A 78 -16.09 -8.23 8.18
N GLY A 79 -15.59 -7.44 7.21
CA GLY A 79 -14.60 -7.84 6.22
C GLY A 79 -13.34 -6.97 6.21
N PRO A 80 -12.42 -7.19 5.25
CA PRO A 80 -11.13 -6.53 5.28
C PRO A 80 -11.20 -5.09 4.73
N VAL A 81 -10.28 -4.27 5.26
CA VAL A 81 -10.13 -2.85 4.93
C VAL A 81 -8.78 -2.66 4.26
N VAL A 82 -8.79 -2.36 2.96
CA VAL A 82 -7.58 -2.01 2.21
C VAL A 82 -7.44 -0.50 2.20
N THR A 83 -6.23 0.01 2.43
CA THR A 83 -5.93 1.44 2.33
C THR A 83 -5.08 1.72 1.11
N ARG A 84 -5.17 2.94 0.57
CA ARG A 84 -4.22 3.44 -0.42
C ARG A 84 -2.78 3.34 0.10
N GLY A 85 -2.58 3.61 1.38
CA GLY A 85 -1.30 3.43 2.08
C GLY A 85 -0.76 2.00 2.00
N ALA A 86 -1.60 0.97 2.15
CA ALA A 86 -1.18 -0.43 2.03
C ALA A 86 -0.79 -0.81 0.58
N ALA A 87 -1.57 -0.38 -0.41
CA ALA A 87 -1.23 -0.60 -1.82
C ALA A 87 0.07 0.14 -2.20
N ARG A 88 0.25 1.38 -1.71
CA ARG A 88 1.46 2.15 -1.90
C ARG A 88 2.67 1.52 -1.21
N ALA A 89 2.49 1.00 0.00
CA ALA A 89 3.53 0.28 0.73
C ALA A 89 4.06 -0.91 -0.07
N VAL A 90 3.17 -1.70 -0.71
CA VAL A 90 3.55 -2.82 -1.59
C VAL A 90 4.40 -2.34 -2.75
N GLY A 91 3.96 -1.31 -3.49
CA GLY A 91 4.71 -0.82 -4.66
C GLY A 91 6.07 -0.20 -4.28
N LEU A 92 6.13 0.57 -3.18
CA LEU A 92 7.39 1.14 -2.68
C LEU A 92 8.37 0.07 -2.19
N CYS A 93 7.87 -0.93 -1.45
CA CYS A 93 8.68 -2.05 -1.00
C CYS A 93 9.23 -2.84 -2.21
N LEU A 94 8.39 -3.09 -3.23
CA LEU A 94 8.83 -3.69 -4.49
C LEU A 94 9.93 -2.88 -5.16
N GLY A 95 9.77 -1.56 -5.29
CA GLY A 95 10.79 -0.69 -5.87
C GLY A 95 12.13 -0.78 -5.15
N ALA A 96 12.10 -0.76 -3.81
CA ALA A 96 13.29 -0.91 -2.98
C ALA A 96 13.98 -2.27 -3.19
N LEU A 97 13.22 -3.37 -3.14
CA LEU A 97 13.77 -4.73 -3.28
C LEU A 97 14.26 -5.01 -4.71
N VAL A 98 13.58 -4.50 -5.73
CA VAL A 98 14.04 -4.54 -7.12
C VAL A 98 15.37 -3.80 -7.25
N HIS A 99 15.48 -2.60 -6.66
CA HIS A 99 16.74 -1.86 -6.67
C HIS A 99 17.86 -2.67 -6.03
N LEU A 100 17.68 -3.12 -4.78
CA LEU A 100 18.68 -3.90 -4.05
C LEU A 100 19.11 -5.15 -4.80
N ARG A 101 18.16 -5.89 -5.37
CA ARG A 101 18.45 -7.06 -6.22
C ARG A 101 19.26 -6.68 -7.46
N SER A 102 18.94 -5.56 -8.09
CA SER A 102 19.64 -5.09 -9.30
C SER A 102 21.10 -4.72 -9.03
N VAL A 103 21.41 -4.28 -7.81
CA VAL A 103 22.77 -3.99 -7.34
C VAL A 103 23.38 -5.14 -6.52
N GLN A 104 22.74 -6.31 -6.53
CA GLN A 104 23.18 -7.54 -5.85
C GLN A 104 23.43 -7.37 -4.34
N ARG A 105 22.58 -6.58 -3.68
CA ARG A 105 22.61 -6.37 -2.23
C ARG A 105 21.52 -7.19 -1.54
N ASP A 106 21.87 -7.81 -0.42
CA ASP A 106 20.93 -8.50 0.45
C ASP A 106 20.21 -7.46 1.34
N PRO A 107 18.86 -7.40 1.33
CA PRO A 107 18.08 -6.48 2.15
C PRO A 107 18.43 -6.48 3.65
N ARG A 108 18.93 -7.60 4.19
CA ARG A 108 19.33 -7.72 5.59
C ARG A 108 20.56 -6.90 5.97
N PHE A 109 21.39 -6.56 4.99
CA PHE A 109 22.62 -5.81 5.19
C PHE A 109 22.58 -4.45 4.49
N SER A 110 21.40 -4.03 4.02
CA SER A 110 21.22 -2.77 3.31
C SER A 110 20.59 -1.71 4.19
N ARG A 111 21.22 -0.52 4.18
CA ARG A 111 20.71 0.66 4.86
C ARG A 111 19.57 1.26 4.04
N THR A 112 18.39 1.29 4.65
CA THR A 112 17.19 1.86 4.02
C THR A 112 16.71 3.06 4.82
N LEU A 113 16.57 4.22 4.17
CA LEU A 113 16.02 5.43 4.76
C LEU A 113 14.59 5.66 4.26
N VAL A 114 13.63 5.82 5.16
CA VAL A 114 12.27 6.26 4.83
C VAL A 114 12.12 7.74 5.18
N VAL A 115 11.97 8.58 4.16
CA VAL A 115 11.78 10.03 4.27
C VAL A 115 10.28 10.32 4.28
N GLY A 116 9.81 11.08 5.29
CA GLY A 116 8.39 11.30 5.53
C GLY A 116 7.72 10.16 6.32
N ALA A 117 8.48 9.49 7.20
CA ALA A 117 8.08 8.27 7.89
C ALA A 117 6.75 8.35 8.67
N ARG A 118 6.29 9.53 9.10
CA ARG A 118 4.96 9.70 9.71
C ARG A 118 3.81 9.25 8.81
N GLY A 119 3.98 9.30 7.49
CA GLY A 119 3.02 8.82 6.50
C GLY A 119 3.31 7.40 6.00
N ALA A 120 4.25 6.67 6.62
CA ALA A 120 4.69 5.38 6.12
C ALA A 120 3.64 4.25 6.27
N GLY A 121 2.64 4.40 7.14
CA GLY A 121 1.57 3.41 7.33
C GLY A 121 2.10 1.97 7.40
N ALA A 122 1.63 1.11 6.49
CA ALA A 122 2.04 -0.29 6.39
C ALA A 122 3.47 -0.53 5.84
N LEU A 123 4.15 0.50 5.32
CA LEU A 123 5.46 0.36 4.67
C LEU A 123 6.55 -0.15 5.62
N VAL A 124 6.68 0.42 6.82
CA VAL A 124 7.74 0.02 7.76
C VAL A 124 7.55 -1.44 8.21
N PRO A 125 6.37 -1.88 8.68
CA PRO A 125 6.13 -3.29 8.97
C PRO A 125 6.36 -4.21 7.77
N LEU A 126 6.01 -3.78 6.56
CA LEU A 126 6.21 -4.55 5.34
C LEU A 126 7.70 -4.71 4.98
N LEU A 127 8.49 -3.64 5.06
CA LEU A 127 9.94 -3.69 4.82
C LEU A 127 10.62 -4.66 5.80
N LEU A 128 10.26 -4.60 7.09
CA LEU A 128 10.74 -5.54 8.10
C LEU A 128 10.32 -6.98 7.78
N ALA A 129 9.06 -7.19 7.37
CA ALA A 129 8.55 -8.51 6.99
C ALA A 129 9.27 -9.09 5.75
N CYS A 130 9.71 -8.24 4.83
CA CYS A 130 10.53 -8.56 3.66
C CYS A 130 12.02 -8.70 3.98
N GLY A 131 12.44 -8.53 5.25
CA GLY A 131 13.81 -8.77 5.70
C GLY A 131 14.74 -7.57 5.62
N VAL A 132 14.22 -6.35 5.42
CA VAL A 132 15.01 -5.12 5.55
C VAL A 132 15.28 -4.88 7.03
N ALA A 133 16.53 -5.03 7.46
CA ALA A 133 16.89 -5.01 8.89
C ALA A 133 17.46 -3.65 9.36
N ASP A 134 18.21 -2.95 8.51
CA ASP A 134 18.81 -1.66 8.82
C ASP A 134 17.94 -0.53 8.25
N LEU A 135 16.94 -0.11 9.04
CA LEU A 135 15.92 0.84 8.63
C LEU A 135 15.99 2.10 9.49
N SER A 136 16.20 3.24 8.83
CA SER A 136 16.19 4.57 9.45
C SER A 136 14.96 5.35 8.99
N LEU A 137 14.40 6.15 9.90
CA LEU A 137 13.25 7.00 9.66
C LEU A 137 13.65 8.46 9.74
N TRP A 138 13.15 9.28 8.83
CA TRP A 138 13.39 10.72 8.84
C TRP A 138 12.11 11.49 8.52
N ASN A 139 11.88 12.57 9.24
CA ASN A 139 10.79 13.52 9.01
C ASN A 139 11.32 14.95 8.93
N VAL A 140 10.49 15.86 8.43
CA VAL A 140 10.88 17.28 8.26
C VAL A 140 11.33 17.91 9.59
N GLU A 141 10.77 17.50 10.71
CA GLU A 141 11.15 17.98 12.04
C GLU A 141 12.54 17.54 12.51
N ASP A 142 13.09 16.50 11.88
CA ASP A 142 14.42 15.97 12.20
C ASP A 142 15.52 16.81 11.55
N ASP A 143 15.21 17.59 10.51
CA ASP A 143 16.18 18.39 9.72
C ASP A 143 17.01 19.35 10.59
N ARG A 144 16.44 19.81 11.72
CA ARG A 144 17.14 20.67 12.68
C ARG A 144 18.30 19.99 13.41
N TRP A 145 18.27 18.65 13.53
CA TRP A 145 19.27 17.86 14.25
C TRP A 145 20.10 16.99 13.30
N LEU A 146 19.46 16.47 12.26
CA LEU A 146 20.04 15.62 11.24
C LEU A 146 19.55 16.11 9.87
N PRO A 147 20.28 17.05 9.25
CA PRO A 147 19.92 17.58 7.93
C PRO A 147 19.76 16.46 6.91
N LEU A 148 18.78 16.56 6.01
CA LEU A 148 18.47 15.49 5.05
C LEU A 148 19.70 15.01 4.25
N ARG A 149 20.57 15.93 3.83
CA ARG A 149 21.84 15.60 3.13
C ARG A 149 22.75 14.69 3.93
N THR A 150 22.75 14.84 5.26
CA THR A 150 23.51 13.95 6.14
C THR A 150 22.80 12.61 6.31
N ALA A 151 21.47 12.62 6.41
CA ALA A 151 20.67 11.42 6.61
C ALA A 151 20.75 10.44 5.44
N VAL A 152 20.81 10.92 4.19
CA VAL A 152 20.89 10.06 3.00
C VAL A 152 22.30 9.50 2.74
N ARG A 153 23.31 9.98 3.45
CA ARG A 153 24.70 9.60 3.21
C ARG A 153 24.91 8.14 3.59
N ASP A 154 25.60 7.40 2.71
CA ASP A 154 25.91 5.97 2.90
C ASP A 154 24.66 5.08 3.06
N VAL A 155 23.52 5.52 2.52
CA VAL A 155 22.27 4.76 2.46
C VAL A 155 22.20 4.00 1.12
N ASP A 156 21.84 2.71 1.16
CA ASP A 156 21.72 1.88 -0.04
C ASP A 156 20.41 2.17 -0.80
N VAL A 157 19.31 2.46 -0.08
CA VAL A 157 18.00 2.81 -0.65
C VAL A 157 17.33 3.92 0.15
N VAL A 158 16.81 4.94 -0.53
CA VAL A 158 15.97 5.98 0.05
C VAL A 158 14.56 5.84 -0.48
N ILE A 159 13.57 5.70 0.38
CA ILE A 159 12.15 5.75 0.02
C ILE A 159 11.62 7.14 0.39
N ASP A 160 11.30 7.94 -0.62
CA ASP A 160 10.88 9.34 -0.45
C ASP A 160 9.36 9.49 -0.59
N LEU A 161 8.68 9.55 0.55
CA LEU A 161 7.23 9.65 0.63
C LEU A 161 6.71 11.07 0.37
N ILE A 162 7.57 12.08 0.50
CA ILE A 162 7.20 13.50 0.49
C ILE A 162 7.91 14.31 -0.61
N GLY A 163 8.66 13.65 -1.49
CA GLY A 163 9.39 14.26 -2.61
C GLY A 163 10.50 15.22 -2.19
N ARG A 164 11.00 15.09 -0.96
CA ARG A 164 11.94 16.06 -0.38
C ARG A 164 13.37 15.89 -0.90
N VAL A 165 13.78 14.66 -1.24
CA VAL A 165 15.15 14.33 -1.66
C VAL A 165 15.50 15.05 -2.96
N ARG A 166 14.64 14.91 -3.98
CA ARG A 166 14.79 15.63 -5.25
C ARG A 166 14.59 17.14 -5.09
N ALA A 167 13.57 17.57 -4.32
CA ALA A 167 13.32 18.99 -4.11
C ALA A 167 14.50 19.73 -3.44
N ALA A 168 15.27 19.03 -2.61
CA ALA A 168 16.48 19.55 -1.98
C ALA A 168 17.76 19.34 -2.82
N GLY A 169 17.67 18.71 -3.99
CA GLY A 169 18.81 18.40 -4.87
C GLY A 169 19.82 17.42 -4.25
N VAL A 170 19.36 16.56 -3.35
CA VAL A 170 20.19 15.60 -2.60
C VAL A 170 20.21 14.23 -3.29
N ASP A 171 19.33 14.00 -4.27
CA ASP A 171 19.33 12.79 -5.10
C ASP A 171 20.66 12.58 -5.84
N GLN A 172 21.39 13.66 -6.13
CA GLN A 172 22.73 13.62 -6.73
C GLN A 172 23.79 12.98 -5.81
N ASP A 173 23.57 13.00 -4.50
CA ASP A 173 24.44 12.38 -3.50
C ASP A 173 24.10 10.89 -3.31
N CYS A 174 23.04 10.39 -3.96
CA CYS A 174 22.57 9.01 -3.90
C CYS A 174 23.04 8.18 -5.10
N ALA A 175 23.11 6.86 -4.94
CA ALA A 175 23.36 5.97 -6.07
C ALA A 175 22.23 6.05 -7.11
N VAL A 176 22.55 5.87 -8.39
CA VAL A 176 21.56 5.95 -9.47
C VAL A 176 20.43 4.95 -9.24
N GLY A 177 19.21 5.47 -9.13
CA GLY A 177 18.01 4.67 -8.93
C GLY A 177 17.78 4.16 -7.51
N SER A 178 18.59 4.56 -6.52
CA SER A 178 18.38 4.18 -5.11
C SER A 178 17.30 5.01 -4.42
N VAL A 179 16.88 6.11 -5.03
CA VAL A 179 15.75 6.92 -4.55
C VAL A 179 14.45 6.41 -5.18
N ILE A 180 13.60 5.81 -4.35
CA ILE A 180 12.28 5.30 -4.69
C ILE A 180 11.25 6.36 -4.28
N GLU A 181 10.80 7.12 -5.27
CA GLU A 181 9.83 8.19 -5.05
C GLU A 181 8.42 7.65 -5.09
N ALA A 182 7.58 8.22 -4.24
CA ALA A 182 6.26 7.71 -4.01
C ALA A 182 5.20 8.24 -4.99
N ASP A 183 5.60 9.07 -5.96
CA ASP A 183 4.84 9.53 -7.12
C ASP A 183 5.18 8.75 -8.41
N ARG A 184 6.15 7.83 -8.37
CA ARG A 184 6.55 7.03 -9.55
C ARG A 184 5.51 6.03 -10.04
N PHE A 185 4.50 5.74 -9.23
CA PHE A 185 3.38 4.89 -9.62
C PHE A 185 2.12 5.35 -8.88
N ASP A 186 0.97 5.09 -9.48
CA ASP A 186 -0.32 5.31 -8.84
C ASP A 186 -0.84 3.98 -8.28
N PRO A 187 -0.94 3.83 -6.93
CA PRO A 187 -1.47 2.61 -6.31
C PRO A 187 -2.91 2.32 -6.72
N ASP A 188 -3.71 3.32 -7.08
CA ASP A 188 -5.13 3.17 -7.40
C ASP A 188 -5.38 2.50 -8.75
N VAL A 189 -4.42 2.57 -9.67
CA VAL A 189 -4.60 2.09 -11.05
C VAL A 189 -4.51 0.58 -11.14
N ALA A 190 -3.65 -0.05 -10.35
CA ALA A 190 -3.36 -1.48 -10.51
C ALA A 190 -3.24 -2.25 -9.19
N LEU A 191 -2.48 -1.75 -8.21
CA LEU A 191 -2.23 -2.47 -6.97
C LEU A 191 -3.48 -2.56 -6.08
N ALA A 192 -4.15 -1.44 -5.81
CA ALA A 192 -5.37 -1.44 -4.99
C ALA A 192 -6.49 -2.30 -5.61
N PRO A 193 -6.84 -2.16 -6.91
CA PRO A 193 -7.81 -3.05 -7.55
C PRO A 193 -7.43 -4.52 -7.48
N ALA A 194 -6.16 -4.88 -7.71
CA ALA A 194 -5.71 -6.27 -7.67
C ALA A 194 -5.75 -6.87 -6.26
N LEU A 195 -5.39 -6.10 -5.23
CA LEU A 195 -5.52 -6.50 -3.83
C LEU A 195 -6.99 -6.73 -3.46
N LEU A 196 -7.87 -5.79 -3.80
CA LEU A 196 -9.31 -5.90 -3.56
C LEU A 196 -9.92 -7.10 -4.27
N ALA A 197 -9.59 -7.32 -5.55
CA ALA A 197 -10.06 -8.46 -6.31
C ALA A 197 -9.58 -9.80 -5.71
N GLY A 198 -8.34 -9.86 -5.23
CA GLY A 198 -7.80 -11.04 -4.56
C GLY A 198 -8.51 -11.35 -3.24
N LEU A 199 -8.82 -10.30 -2.46
CA LEU A 199 -9.58 -10.43 -1.21
C LEU A 199 -11.03 -10.84 -1.46
N ALA A 200 -11.67 -10.29 -2.49
CA ALA A 200 -13.02 -10.67 -2.90
C ALA A 200 -13.10 -12.15 -3.30
N ASP A 201 -12.14 -12.61 -4.12
CA ASP A 201 -12.08 -14.01 -4.57
C ASP A 201 -11.84 -14.99 -3.43
N ALA A 202 -11.06 -14.59 -2.44
CA ALA A 202 -10.69 -15.46 -1.33
C ALA A 202 -11.84 -15.73 -0.35
N ARG A 203 -13.00 -15.03 -0.50
CA ARG A 203 -14.21 -15.19 0.35
C ARG A 203 -13.85 -15.36 1.83
N THR A 204 -12.99 -14.45 2.27
CA THR A 204 -12.13 -14.61 3.43
C THR A 204 -12.84 -14.12 4.70
N SER A 205 -12.62 -14.80 5.83
CA SER A 205 -13.03 -14.31 7.16
C SER A 205 -12.06 -13.26 7.75
N LEU A 206 -11.08 -12.80 6.98
CA LEU A 206 -10.15 -11.74 7.38
C LEU A 206 -10.95 -10.48 7.75
N ARG A 207 -10.71 -10.01 8.98
CA ARG A 207 -11.27 -8.75 9.48
C ARG A 207 -10.16 -7.73 9.63
N GLY A 208 -10.47 -6.49 9.25
CA GLY A 208 -9.56 -5.37 9.36
C GLY A 208 -8.48 -5.31 8.28
N GLU A 209 -7.38 -4.63 8.60
CA GLU A 209 -6.32 -4.38 7.62
C GLU A 209 -5.57 -5.67 7.25
N PRO A 210 -5.18 -5.85 5.97
CA PRO A 210 -4.31 -6.92 5.54
C PRO A 210 -3.04 -7.02 6.40
N PRO A 211 -2.75 -8.18 7.01
CA PRO A 211 -1.56 -8.32 7.82
C PRO A 211 -0.30 -8.21 6.95
N ALA A 212 0.79 -7.68 7.51
CA ALA A 212 2.05 -7.50 6.79
C ALA A 212 2.56 -8.78 6.11
N ARG A 213 2.26 -9.97 6.68
CA ARG A 213 2.58 -11.27 6.06
C ARG A 213 1.92 -11.46 4.70
N LEU A 214 0.64 -11.07 4.56
CA LEU A 214 -0.09 -11.20 3.29
C LEU A 214 0.47 -10.23 2.25
N LEU A 215 0.76 -9.00 2.66
CA LEU A 215 1.39 -8.01 1.79
C LEU A 215 2.80 -8.44 1.37
N ARG A 216 3.55 -9.08 2.26
CA ARG A 216 4.84 -9.69 1.95
C ARG A 216 4.68 -10.81 0.91
N ASP A 217 3.71 -11.71 1.05
CA ASP A 217 3.48 -12.79 0.08
C ASP A 217 3.19 -12.22 -1.32
N VAL A 218 2.45 -11.11 -1.39
CA VAL A 218 2.24 -10.35 -2.63
C VAL A 218 3.56 -9.82 -3.20
N VAL A 219 4.39 -9.17 -2.38
CA VAL A 219 5.72 -8.67 -2.78
C VAL A 219 6.60 -9.81 -3.30
N ASP A 220 6.69 -10.92 -2.56
CA ASP A 220 7.51 -12.09 -2.91
C ASP A 220 7.05 -12.72 -4.23
N ALA A 221 5.73 -12.81 -4.46
CA ALA A 221 5.16 -13.33 -5.70
C ALA A 221 5.52 -12.46 -6.92
N VAL A 222 5.40 -11.13 -6.78
CA VAL A 222 5.72 -10.18 -7.86
C VAL A 222 7.23 -10.17 -8.14
N LEU A 223 8.09 -10.22 -7.12
CA LEU A 223 9.54 -10.32 -7.31
C LEU A 223 9.96 -11.63 -7.99
N THR A 224 9.29 -12.74 -7.65
CA THR A 224 9.55 -14.05 -8.26
C THR A 224 9.13 -14.09 -9.73
N ALA A 225 8.08 -13.35 -10.10
CA ALA A 225 7.65 -13.20 -11.48
C ALA A 225 8.65 -12.42 -12.38
N GLY A 226 9.69 -11.82 -11.79
CA GLY A 226 10.80 -11.23 -12.52
C GLY A 226 10.61 -9.75 -12.87
N VAL A 227 9.88 -9.00 -12.05
CA VAL A 227 9.81 -7.54 -12.20
C VAL A 227 11.22 -6.93 -12.16
N GLY A 228 11.59 -6.28 -13.27
CA GLY A 228 12.91 -5.68 -13.48
C GLY A 228 12.99 -4.22 -13.05
N ARG A 229 14.01 -3.50 -13.54
CA ARG A 229 14.27 -2.09 -13.17
C ARG A 229 13.10 -1.13 -13.44
N ASP A 230 12.26 -1.42 -14.43
CA ASP A 230 11.05 -0.65 -14.75
C ASP A 230 9.85 -1.13 -13.92
N TRP A 231 10.06 -1.34 -12.62
CA TRP A 231 9.06 -1.92 -11.73
C TRP A 231 7.76 -1.13 -11.68
N SER A 232 7.82 0.20 -11.76
CA SER A 232 6.61 1.04 -11.75
C SER A 232 5.75 0.81 -12.98
N ALA A 233 6.35 0.66 -14.17
CA ALA A 233 5.63 0.31 -15.39
C ALA A 233 5.04 -1.10 -15.31
N ALA A 234 5.82 -2.05 -14.75
CA ALA A 234 5.35 -3.42 -14.56
C ALA A 234 4.15 -3.51 -13.60
N LEU A 235 4.03 -2.61 -12.62
CA LEU A 235 2.85 -2.57 -11.74
C LEU A 235 1.57 -2.24 -12.49
N HIS A 236 1.63 -1.52 -13.61
CA HIS A 236 0.46 -1.22 -14.46
C HIS A 236 0.12 -2.35 -15.46
N ASP A 237 0.92 -3.43 -15.52
CA ASP A 237 0.65 -4.58 -16.37
C ASP A 237 -0.46 -5.46 -15.78
N GLN A 238 -1.43 -5.85 -16.62
CA GLN A 238 -2.48 -6.81 -16.29
C GLN A 238 -1.91 -8.12 -15.74
N ARG A 239 -0.74 -8.55 -16.20
CA ARG A 239 -0.05 -9.73 -15.66
C ARG A 239 0.30 -9.58 -14.19
N THR A 240 0.80 -8.42 -13.79
CA THR A 240 1.15 -8.13 -12.38
C THR A 240 -0.10 -8.09 -11.52
N ALA A 241 -1.19 -7.51 -12.01
CA ALA A 241 -2.48 -7.52 -11.30
C ALA A 241 -2.97 -8.95 -11.03
N GLU A 242 -2.85 -9.86 -12.00
CA GLU A 242 -3.23 -11.27 -11.82
C GLU A 242 -2.31 -12.00 -10.82
N ILE A 243 -1.00 -11.70 -10.83
CA ILE A 243 -0.06 -12.25 -9.84
C ILE A 243 -0.44 -11.80 -8.43
N VAL A 244 -0.73 -10.50 -8.25
CA VAL A 244 -1.14 -9.93 -6.96
C VAL A 244 -2.43 -10.59 -6.48
N ARG A 245 -3.46 -10.65 -7.34
CA ARG A 245 -4.74 -11.29 -7.04
C ARG A 245 -4.56 -12.75 -6.61
N ARG A 246 -3.76 -13.51 -7.36
CA ARG A 246 -3.45 -14.91 -7.04
C ARG A 246 -2.70 -15.04 -5.72
N ALA A 247 -1.70 -14.19 -5.47
CA ALA A 247 -0.91 -14.23 -4.25
C ALA A 247 -1.77 -13.96 -3.02
N VAL A 248 -2.66 -12.96 -3.07
CA VAL A 248 -3.63 -12.71 -1.99
C VAL A 248 -4.50 -13.93 -1.73
N ARG A 249 -5.02 -14.54 -2.79
CA ARG A 249 -5.91 -15.69 -2.69
C ARG A 249 -5.21 -16.93 -2.12
N GLN A 250 -3.94 -17.13 -2.46
CA GLN A 250 -3.11 -18.21 -1.92
C GLN A 250 -2.70 -17.97 -0.47
N GLY A 251 -2.28 -16.75 -0.12
CA GLY A 251 -1.85 -16.38 1.23
C GLY A 251 -2.97 -16.49 2.27
N LEU A 252 -4.23 -16.41 1.83
CA LEU A 252 -5.41 -16.59 2.68
C LEU A 252 -5.97 -18.01 2.67
N GLY A 253 -5.79 -18.78 1.59
CA GLY A 253 -6.23 -20.18 1.52
C GLY A 253 -5.29 -21.19 2.21
N GLY A 254 -4.09 -20.76 2.60
CA GLY A 254 -3.11 -21.57 3.33
C GLY A 254 -3.13 -21.43 4.85
N ALA A 255 -4.07 -20.65 5.40
CA ALA A 255 -4.24 -20.43 6.84
C ALA A 255 -5.43 -21.23 7.38
#